data_AF-A0A1I4BGC6-F1
#
_entry.id   AF-A0A1I4BGC6-F1
#
_cell.length_a   1.000
_cell.length_b   1.000
_cell.length_c   1.000
_cell.angle_alpha   90.00
_cell.angle_beta   90.00
_cell.angle_gamma   90.00
#
_symmetry.space_group_name_H-M   'P 1'
#
loop_
_entity.id
_entity.type
_entity.pdbx_description
1 polymer ?
#
loop_
_entity_poly.entity_id
_entity_poly.type
_entity_poly.pdbx_seq_one_letter_code
_entity_poly.pdbx_strand_id
1 'polypeptide(L)'
;MTWVVLAAVVVLALGALVPVLLGRARRTGSADEEITARARYSQLGHHVEHPVATDDAEAAALLRRGRERWHATGAALAEARSPQEFALAARIAAEGLDHVAAAYARMGRPAPF
;
A
#
# COMPACT_ATOMS: atom_id res chain seq x y z
N MET A 1 24.60 42.22 -26.82
CA MET A 1 25.02 40.81 -26.71
C MET A 1 24.82 40.23 -25.31
N THR A 2 25.08 40.98 -24.23
CA THR A 2 24.86 40.57 -22.83
C THR A 2 23.41 40.15 -22.51
N TRP A 3 22.42 40.87 -23.04
CA TRP A 3 21.00 40.55 -22.85
C TRP A 3 20.57 39.18 -23.42
N VAL A 4 21.18 38.75 -24.52
CA VAL A 4 20.88 37.45 -25.15
C VAL A 4 21.46 36.30 -24.32
N VAL A 5 22.65 36.50 -23.75
CA VAL A 5 23.29 35.52 -22.85
C VAL A 5 22.47 35.39 -21.55
N LEU A 6 22.02 36.51 -20.98
CA LEU A 6 21.15 36.52 -19.81
C LEU A 6 19.82 35.78 -20.05
N ALA A 7 19.17 36.02 -21.20
CA ALA A 7 17.94 35.33 -21.56
C ALA A 7 18.16 33.81 -21.72
N ALA A 8 19.26 33.39 -22.35
CA ALA A 8 19.58 31.98 -22.55
C ALA A 8 19.84 31.25 -21.22
N VAL A 9 20.55 31.89 -20.28
CA VAL A 9 20.83 31.32 -18.95
C VAL A 9 19.54 31.17 -18.14
N VAL A 10 18.63 32.15 -18.21
CA VAL A 10 17.33 32.09 -17.51
C VAL A 10 16.47 30.94 -18.05
N VAL A 11 16.39 30.78 -19.38
CA VAL A 11 15.63 29.69 -20.01
C VAL A 11 16.21 28.32 -19.65
N LEU A 12 17.53 28.17 -19.64
CA LEU A 12 18.19 26.92 -19.22
C LEU A 12 17.96 26.63 -17.72
N ALA A 13 18.03 27.65 -16.87
CA ALA A 13 17.77 27.51 -15.44
C ALA A 13 16.31 27.11 -15.16
N LEU A 14 15.34 27.71 -15.86
CA LEU A 14 13.93 27.34 -15.77
C LEU A 14 13.67 25.93 -16.33
N GLY A 15 14.28 25.58 -17.46
CA GLY A 15 14.16 24.24 -18.07
C GLY A 15 14.72 23.12 -17.18
N ALA A 16 15.80 23.40 -16.43
CA ALA A 16 16.40 22.44 -15.51
C ALA A 16 15.63 22.30 -14.19
N LEU A 17 14.84 23.31 -13.78
CA LEU A 17 14.11 23.28 -12.50
C LEU A 17 12.86 22.39 -12.55
N VAL A 18 12.19 22.31 -13.71
CA VAL A 18 10.97 21.52 -13.92
C VAL A 18 11.15 20.04 -13.60
N PRO A 19 12.15 19.30 -14.14
CA PRO A 19 12.32 17.88 -13.83
C PRO A 19 12.67 17.60 -12.36
N VAL A 20 13.39 18.52 -11.70
CA VAL A 20 13.78 18.38 -10.29
C VAL A 20 12.56 18.48 -9.37
N LEU A 21 11.66 19.44 -9.64
CA LEU A 21 10.44 19.64 -8.85
C LEU A 21 9.43 18.50 -9.08
N LEU A 22 9.21 18.09 -10.33
CA LEU A 22 8.30 16.97 -10.64
C LEU A 22 8.84 15.63 -10.12
N GLY A 23 10.15 15.42 -10.16
CA GLY A 23 10.78 14.19 -9.67
C GLY A 23 10.78 14.05 -8.15
N ARG A 24 10.63 15.15 -7.40
CA ARG A 24 10.52 15.14 -5.93
C ARG A 24 9.09 14.80 -5.49
N ALA A 25 8.08 15.42 -6.10
CA ALA A 25 6.66 15.16 -5.78
C ALA A 25 6.23 13.72 -6.09
N ARG A 26 6.71 13.14 -7.20
CA ARG A 26 6.44 11.72 -7.51
C ARG A 26 7.12 10.76 -6.55
N ARG A 27 8.31 11.10 -6.05
CA ARG A 27 9.06 10.26 -5.10
C ARG A 27 8.41 10.21 -3.73
N THR A 28 7.87 11.32 -3.24
CA THR A 28 7.18 11.37 -1.94
C THR A 28 5.88 10.58 -1.97
N GLY A 29 5.05 10.75 -3.00
CA GLY A 29 3.84 9.92 -3.17
C GLY A 29 4.20 8.44 -3.17
N SER A 30 5.10 8.04 -4.07
CA SER A 30 5.53 6.63 -4.20
C SER A 30 5.98 6.00 -2.89
N ALA A 31 6.71 6.74 -2.06
CA ALA A 31 7.17 6.25 -0.77
C ALA A 31 6.00 6.07 0.21
N ASP A 32 5.04 6.99 0.23
CA ASP A 32 3.86 6.90 1.10
C ASP A 32 2.98 5.70 0.74
N GLU A 33 2.77 5.42 -0.54
CA GLU A 33 2.00 4.24 -0.97
C GLU A 33 2.69 2.93 -0.62
N GLU A 34 4.01 2.84 -0.81
CA GLU A 34 4.82 1.68 -0.44
C GLU A 34 4.78 1.41 1.07
N ILE A 35 4.94 2.45 1.89
CA ILE A 35 4.86 2.35 3.35
C ILE A 35 3.46 1.90 3.77
N THR A 36 2.41 2.50 3.21
CA THR A 36 1.02 2.15 3.51
C THR A 36 0.73 0.69 3.17
N ALA A 37 1.17 0.22 2.01
CA ALA A 37 0.96 -1.15 1.56
C ALA A 37 1.66 -2.17 2.49
N ARG A 38 2.93 -1.90 2.84
CA ARG A 38 3.68 -2.75 3.78
C ARG A 38 3.09 -2.74 5.18
N ALA A 39 2.66 -1.58 5.68
CA ALA A 39 2.04 -1.47 6.99
C ALA A 39 0.77 -2.34 7.08
N ARG A 40 -0.11 -2.25 6.07
CA ARG A 40 -1.33 -3.07 6.00
C ARG A 40 -1.03 -4.56 5.85
N TYR A 41 -0.02 -4.92 5.05
CA TYR A 41 0.41 -6.31 4.89
C TYR A 41 0.87 -6.91 6.24
N SER A 42 1.70 -6.16 6.99
CA SER A 42 2.16 -6.58 8.31
C SER A 42 1.01 -6.68 9.32
N GLN A 43 0.08 -5.71 9.32
CA GLN A 43 -1.11 -5.76 10.17
C GLN A 43 -1.97 -6.98 9.87
N LEU A 44 -2.24 -7.26 8.59
CA LEU A 44 -3.00 -8.44 8.19
C LEU A 44 -2.28 -9.73 8.60
N GLY A 45 -0.96 -9.81 8.41
CA GLY A 45 -0.11 -10.93 8.82
C GLY A 45 -0.30 -11.30 10.30
N HIS A 46 -0.35 -10.29 11.17
CA HIS A 46 -0.57 -10.48 12.60
C HIS A 46 -1.85 -11.29 12.93
N HIS A 47 -2.89 -11.16 12.11
CA HIS A 47 -4.17 -11.85 12.34
C HIS A 47 -4.28 -13.21 11.65
N VAL A 48 -3.57 -13.42 10.54
CA VAL A 48 -3.78 -14.61 9.69
C VAL A 48 -2.69 -15.68 9.82
N GLU A 49 -1.49 -15.31 10.29
CA GLU A 49 -0.41 -16.27 10.56
C GLU A 49 -0.75 -17.14 11.77
N HIS A 50 -1.29 -16.51 12.83
CA HIS A 50 -1.72 -17.17 14.06
C HIS A 50 -3.22 -16.95 14.27
N PRO A 51 -4.08 -17.54 13.43
CA PRO A 51 -5.51 -17.30 13.52
C PRO A 51 -6.05 -17.86 14.82
N VAL A 52 -7.04 -17.17 15.35
CA VAL A 52 -7.82 -17.61 16.49
C VAL A 52 -8.58 -18.89 16.10
N ALA A 53 -8.49 -19.93 16.94
CA ALA A 53 -9.30 -21.13 16.78
C ALA A 53 -10.79 -20.80 17.03
N THR A 54 -11.66 -21.30 16.16
CA THR A 54 -13.11 -21.08 16.24
C THR A 54 -13.88 -22.27 15.72
N ASP A 55 -15.00 -22.57 16.36
CA ASP A 55 -15.94 -23.64 15.95
C ASP A 55 -16.99 -23.11 14.95
N ASP A 56 -17.08 -21.78 14.75
CA ASP A 56 -17.92 -21.19 13.70
C ASP A 56 -17.26 -21.39 12.33
N ALA A 57 -17.84 -22.30 11.53
CA ALA A 57 -17.36 -22.64 10.20
C ALA A 57 -17.29 -21.43 9.24
N GLU A 58 -18.21 -20.47 9.37
CA GLU A 58 -18.21 -19.25 8.55
C GLU A 58 -17.10 -18.28 9.01
N ALA A 59 -16.89 -18.14 10.31
CA ALA A 59 -15.77 -17.35 10.83
C ALA A 59 -14.42 -17.96 10.39
N ALA A 60 -14.29 -19.28 10.43
CA ALA A 60 -13.12 -19.98 9.92
C ALA A 60 -12.93 -19.78 8.41
N ALA A 61 -14.01 -19.77 7.61
CA ALA A 61 -13.95 -19.49 6.19
C ALA A 61 -13.49 -18.06 5.88
N LEU A 62 -13.98 -17.07 6.64
CA LEU A 62 -13.55 -15.68 6.52
C LEU A 62 -12.06 -15.51 6.88
N LEU A 63 -11.57 -16.14 7.94
CA LEU A 63 -10.15 -16.13 8.29
C LEU A 63 -9.27 -16.75 7.19
N ARG A 64 -9.73 -17.83 6.55
CA ARG A 64 -9.04 -18.41 5.36
C ARG A 64 -8.98 -17.42 4.21
N ARG A 65 -10.08 -16.74 3.88
CA ARG A 65 -10.10 -15.69 2.83
C ARG A 65 -9.17 -14.53 3.19
N GLY A 66 -9.11 -14.13 4.46
CA GLY A 66 -8.14 -13.16 4.95
C GLY A 66 -6.69 -13.58 4.68
N ARG A 67 -6.36 -14.86 4.93
CA ARG A 67 -5.04 -15.43 4.63
C ARG A 67 -4.75 -15.50 3.12
N GLU A 68 -5.73 -15.86 2.30
CA GLU A 68 -5.58 -15.85 0.84
C GLU A 68 -5.22 -14.43 0.34
N ARG A 69 -5.91 -13.41 0.88
CA ARG A 69 -5.62 -11.99 0.56
C ARG A 69 -4.24 -11.56 1.07
N TRP A 70 -3.80 -12.08 2.21
CA TRP A 70 -2.45 -11.85 2.70
C TRP A 70 -1.39 -12.39 1.75
N HIS A 71 -1.51 -13.64 1.30
CA HIS A 71 -0.60 -14.21 0.29
C HIS A 71 -0.63 -13.43 -1.03
N ALA A 72 -1.82 -13.04 -1.51
CA ALA A 72 -1.95 -12.23 -2.71
C ALA A 72 -1.31 -10.84 -2.56
N THR A 73 -1.45 -10.23 -1.38
CA THR A 73 -0.78 -8.95 -1.06
C THR A 73 0.74 -9.11 -1.07
N GLY A 74 1.27 -10.18 -0.46
CA GLY A 74 2.70 -10.47 -0.44
C GLY A 74 3.27 -10.67 -1.85
N ALA A 75 2.55 -11.40 -2.71
CA ALA A 75 2.92 -11.55 -4.12
C ALA A 75 2.90 -10.21 -4.87
N ALA A 76 1.85 -9.41 -4.71
CA ALA A 76 1.75 -8.08 -5.32
C ALA A 76 2.87 -7.13 -4.85
N LEU A 77 3.22 -7.16 -3.56
CA LEU A 77 4.32 -6.37 -3.00
C LEU A 77 5.69 -6.79 -3.53
N ALA A 78 5.90 -8.09 -3.79
CA ALA A 78 7.16 -8.59 -4.32
C ALA A 78 7.43 -8.09 -5.75
N GLU A 79 6.36 -7.88 -6.53
CA GLU A 79 6.45 -7.45 -7.93
C GLU A 79 6.31 -5.93 -8.10
N ALA A 80 5.72 -5.21 -7.14
CA ALA A 80 5.43 -3.79 -7.25
C ALA A 80 6.68 -2.92 -7.48
N ARG A 81 6.60 -2.03 -8.47
CA ARG A 81 7.64 -1.04 -8.85
C ARG A 81 7.11 0.38 -8.96
N SER A 82 5.80 0.59 -8.80
CA SER A 82 5.14 1.88 -8.98
C SER A 82 4.16 2.20 -7.84
N PRO A 83 3.88 3.49 -7.60
CA PRO A 83 2.83 3.96 -6.69
C PRO A 83 1.51 3.21 -6.82
N GLN A 84 1.06 2.98 -8.05
CA GLN A 84 -0.24 2.38 -8.34
C GLN A 84 -0.27 0.89 -7.98
N GLU A 85 0.84 0.18 -8.18
CA GLU A 85 0.98 -1.22 -7.78
C GLU A 85 1.02 -1.36 -6.25
N PHE A 86 1.73 -0.47 -5.55
CA PHE A 86 1.67 -0.42 -4.09
C PHE A 86 0.26 -0.08 -3.58
N ALA A 87 -0.42 0.88 -4.20
CA ALA A 87 -1.82 1.18 -3.86
C ALA A 87 -2.75 -0.02 -4.10
N LEU A 88 -2.54 -0.79 -5.16
CA LEU A 88 -3.27 -2.03 -5.41
C LEU A 88 -3.02 -3.05 -4.28
N ALA A 89 -1.75 -3.30 -3.93
CA ALA A 89 -1.40 -4.20 -2.84
C ALA A 89 -2.05 -3.74 -1.51
N ALA A 90 -2.04 -2.44 -1.22
CA ALA A 90 -2.69 -1.88 -0.04
C ALA A 90 -4.21 -2.09 0.00
N ARG A 91 -4.89 -2.14 -1.16
CA ARG A 91 -6.32 -2.47 -1.25
C ARG A 91 -6.58 -3.94 -1.01
N ILE A 92 -5.78 -4.83 -1.60
CA ILE A 92 -5.90 -6.28 -1.39
C ILE A 92 -5.71 -6.62 0.10
N ALA A 93 -4.75 -5.96 0.76
CA ALA A 93 -4.53 -6.09 2.20
C ALA A 93 -5.75 -5.64 3.02
N ALA A 94 -6.37 -4.52 2.62
CA ALA A 94 -7.58 -3.99 3.27
C ALA A 94 -8.77 -4.96 3.14
N GLU A 95 -8.99 -5.56 1.96
CA GLU A 95 -10.01 -6.59 1.77
C GLU A 95 -9.79 -7.79 2.71
N GLY A 96 -8.52 -8.18 2.91
CA GLY A 96 -8.16 -9.22 3.88
C GLY A 96 -8.51 -8.84 5.32
N LEU A 97 -8.24 -7.58 5.71
CA LEU A 97 -8.60 -7.05 7.03
C LEU A 97 -10.12 -6.99 7.24
N ASP A 98 -10.89 -6.66 6.21
CA ASP A 98 -12.34 -6.69 6.26
C ASP A 98 -12.88 -8.10 6.50
N HIS A 99 -12.29 -9.12 5.87
CA HIS A 99 -12.62 -10.52 6.16
C HIS A 99 -12.29 -10.91 7.61
N VAL A 100 -11.14 -10.49 8.14
CA VAL A 100 -10.78 -10.73 9.55
C VAL A 100 -11.76 -10.01 10.49
N ALA A 101 -12.11 -8.76 10.22
CA ALA A 101 -13.08 -8.00 11.00
C ALA A 101 -14.45 -8.67 11.02
N ALA A 102 -14.92 -9.13 9.86
CA ALA A 102 -16.17 -9.89 9.76
C ALA A 102 -16.11 -11.20 10.56
N ALA A 103 -15.00 -11.93 10.53
CA ALA A 103 -14.82 -13.13 11.34
C ALA A 103 -14.84 -12.80 12.84
N TYR A 104 -14.17 -11.73 13.25
CA TYR A 104 -14.08 -11.30 14.65
C TYR A 104 -15.45 -10.88 15.19
N ALA A 105 -16.25 -10.15 14.40
CA ALA A 105 -17.61 -9.81 14.75
C ALA A 105 -18.48 -11.05 15.03
N ARG A 106 -18.34 -12.10 14.21
CA ARG A 106 -19.05 -13.38 14.42
C ARG A 106 -18.60 -14.12 15.67
N MET A 107 -17.32 -13.99 16.03
CA MET A 107 -16.75 -14.57 17.24
C MET A 107 -17.00 -13.72 18.50
N GLY A 108 -17.71 -12.59 18.39
CA GLY A 108 -17.92 -11.67 19.52
C GLY A 108 -16.64 -10.98 19.99
N ARG A 109 -15.66 -10.79 19.09
CA ARG A 109 -14.36 -10.17 19.38
C ARG A 109 -14.29 -8.74 18.83
N PRO A 110 -13.48 -7.86 19.46
CA PRO A 110 -13.24 -6.53 18.92
C PRO A 110 -12.60 -6.59 17.53
N ALA A 111 -12.89 -5.61 16.69
CA ALA A 111 -12.33 -5.52 15.34
C ALA A 111 -10.79 -5.36 15.37
N PRO A 112 -10.08 -5.77 14.31
CA PRO A 112 -8.61 -5.70 14.22
C PRO A 112 -8.02 -4.28 14.01
N PHE A 113 -8.79 -3.21 14.20
CA PHE A 113 -8.37 -1.82 13.99
C PHE A 113 -9.25 -0.84 14.77
#